data_AF-A0AAE0Q8V2-F1
#
_entry.id   AF-A0AAE0Q8V2-F1
#
_cell.length_a   1.000
_cell.length_b   1.000
_cell.length_c   1.000
_cell.angle_alpha   90.00
_cell.angle_beta   90.00
_cell.angle_gamma   90.00
#
_symmetry.space_group_name_H-M   'P 1'
#
loop_
_entity.id
_entity.type
_entity.pdbx_description
1 polymer ?
#
loop_
_entity_poly.entity_id
_entity_poly.type
_entity_poly.pdbx_seq_one_letter_code
_entity_poly.pdbx_strand_id
1 'polypeptide(L)'
;MAAELGGYKQAHPSPTPLTMGHSREEEGPTSLKELGSRAQAVRGGKPRLSLAGTAQPPSPAQAPSPPVRDDFLKTLVVQHVSSELCVSLVELLLSNSQDYVTSICSDSSSRLSHACCETVLKTLELMSQLKQHVVDMETCFYRMLQDQRIVTPLSQALTSQHRERVHTALRVLFEAAPLPDFPAVILGESIAANNAYRQREGELTVRGRGVQDDGVSSAKSFSLSSAGPSPSRQNIDSLIEKLQSGIQLQEQMKDVHMSEIIDVYEQKISALASKEGRLQDLLEAKALALSQADRLIAQYRCQRAQAEAEARKLASLLKDTERRKEELQAELSDQVMEVEKLKSDSQQLLQHNSRLQAVSDEHQNLKSTYNQLLSRYNKSEAMLKELQAAHISLTQQAESLRKSNEGLKLQQERLLSELQQKEEKISAMEAALQEKHDSIADLQAEVRRQEEQTGEMEENINLLKKELAKTEQARKDASIKASSLELQRSQLEVKLQNKEEELNKHTQMIAMIHSLSSGKLKSVATANLSL
;
A
#
# COMPACT_ATOMS: atom_id res chain seq x y z
N MET A 1 24.85 -29.95 -39.58
CA MET A 1 23.59 -30.24 -40.30
C MET A 1 22.70 -28.99 -40.19
N ALA A 2 21.98 -28.60 -41.25
CA ALA A 2 20.99 -27.49 -41.32
C ALA A 2 21.30 -26.23 -40.47
N ALA A 3 21.92 -25.14 -40.97
CA ALA A 3 21.73 -24.41 -42.23
C ALA A 3 20.38 -23.65 -42.34
N GLU A 4 20.46 -22.44 -42.88
CA GLU A 4 19.55 -21.30 -42.65
C GLU A 4 18.28 -21.27 -43.53
N LEU A 5 17.39 -20.32 -43.20
CA LEU A 5 16.57 -19.42 -44.05
C LEU A 5 15.18 -19.19 -43.39
N GLY A 6 14.58 -17.99 -43.37
CA GLY A 6 14.98 -16.70 -43.96
C GLY A 6 13.91 -16.17 -44.93
N GLY A 7 12.97 -15.33 -44.47
CA GLY A 7 11.94 -14.77 -45.34
C GLY A 7 10.92 -13.85 -44.67
N TYR A 8 11.00 -12.54 -44.95
CA TYR A 8 9.94 -11.56 -44.65
C TYR A 8 8.82 -11.60 -45.70
N LYS A 9 7.58 -11.26 -45.31
CA LYS A 9 6.70 -10.39 -46.12
C LYS A 9 5.55 -9.78 -45.31
N GLN A 10 5.25 -8.51 -45.59
CA GLN A 10 4.07 -7.78 -45.10
C GLN A 10 2.88 -7.98 -46.05
N ALA A 11 1.66 -7.90 -45.52
CA ALA A 11 0.50 -7.40 -46.27
C ALA A 11 -0.62 -6.94 -45.30
N HIS A 12 -0.91 -5.64 -45.27
CA HIS A 12 -2.22 -5.11 -44.88
C HIS A 12 -2.94 -4.64 -46.16
N PRO A 13 -4.24 -4.92 -46.27
CA PRO A 13 -5.20 -3.88 -46.68
C PRO A 13 -6.43 -3.93 -45.74
N SER A 14 -6.68 -2.89 -44.93
CA SER A 14 -7.42 -1.65 -45.24
C SER A 14 -8.90 -1.74 -44.82
N PRO A 15 -9.51 -0.67 -44.24
CA PRO A 15 -10.81 -0.75 -43.57
C PRO A 15 -12.03 -0.57 -44.49
N THR A 16 -13.18 -1.09 -44.06
CA THR A 16 -14.52 -0.78 -44.59
C THR A 16 -15.06 0.56 -44.07
N PRO A 17 -16.05 1.20 -44.77
CA PRO A 17 -16.15 2.65 -44.81
C PRO A 17 -17.16 3.30 -43.84
N LEU A 18 -17.08 4.63 -43.80
CA LEU A 18 -18.02 5.55 -43.14
C LEU A 18 -19.40 5.55 -43.81
N THR A 19 -20.47 5.61 -43.01
CA THR A 19 -21.79 6.10 -43.43
C THR A 19 -22.04 7.50 -42.89
N MET A 20 -22.14 8.49 -43.79
CA MET A 20 -22.78 9.78 -43.47
C MET A 20 -24.31 9.64 -43.60
N GLY A 21 -25.08 10.34 -42.76
CA GLY A 21 -26.54 10.29 -42.84
C GLY A 21 -27.27 11.21 -41.86
N HIS A 22 -27.58 12.42 -42.33
CA HIS A 22 -28.61 13.35 -41.82
C HIS A 22 -28.53 13.88 -40.37
N SER A 23 -28.17 15.16 -40.32
CA SER A 23 -28.52 16.13 -39.28
C SER A 23 -30.02 16.15 -38.94
N ARG A 24 -30.33 16.56 -37.71
CA ARG A 24 -31.50 17.39 -37.42
C ARG A 24 -31.14 18.43 -36.35
N GLU A 25 -31.54 19.66 -36.57
CA GLU A 25 -31.38 20.78 -35.64
C GLU A 25 -32.53 20.78 -34.62
N GLU A 26 -32.24 21.14 -33.37
CA GLU A 26 -33.17 21.87 -32.49
C GLU A 26 -32.38 22.92 -31.70
N GLU A 27 -33.03 24.06 -31.43
CA GLU A 27 -32.36 25.31 -31.04
C GLU A 27 -32.30 25.51 -29.51
N GLY A 28 -31.18 26.03 -29.02
CA GLY A 28 -31.04 26.50 -27.64
C GLY A 28 -31.07 28.04 -27.56
N PRO A 29 -32.04 28.67 -26.88
CA PRO A 29 -32.12 30.13 -26.82
C PRO A 29 -31.09 30.76 -25.86
N THR A 30 -30.09 31.41 -26.46
CA THR A 30 -29.40 32.64 -26.04
C THR A 30 -29.37 33.07 -24.56
N SER A 31 -28.15 33.29 -24.06
CA SER A 31 -27.90 34.04 -22.81
C SER A 31 -28.39 35.49 -22.88
N LEU A 32 -29.00 35.98 -21.80
CA LEU A 32 -29.23 37.42 -21.58
C LEU A 32 -28.11 38.04 -20.74
N LYS A 33 -27.85 39.33 -20.98
CA LYS A 33 -26.74 40.10 -20.38
C LYS A 33 -27.27 41.36 -19.70
N GLU A 34 -26.52 41.81 -18.69
CA GLU A 34 -26.51 43.17 -18.13
C GLU A 34 -27.82 43.72 -17.52
N LEU A 35 -27.81 43.82 -16.18
CA LEU A 35 -27.99 45.05 -15.38
C LEU A 35 -27.76 44.66 -13.90
N GLY A 36 -27.01 45.37 -13.04
CA GLY A 36 -26.16 46.54 -13.28
C GLY A 36 -26.42 47.68 -12.29
N SER A 37 -26.01 47.57 -11.01
CA SER A 37 -25.74 48.74 -10.14
C SER A 37 -25.24 48.50 -8.70
N ARG A 38 -24.54 49.53 -8.20
CA ARG A 38 -24.44 50.00 -6.80
C ARG A 38 -23.58 49.23 -5.78
N ALA A 39 -22.28 49.51 -5.90
CA ALA A 39 -21.26 49.39 -4.87
C ALA A 39 -21.63 49.93 -3.46
N GLN A 40 -20.93 49.40 -2.45
CA GLN A 40 -20.29 50.25 -1.44
C GLN A 40 -18.90 49.70 -1.07
N ALA A 41 -17.92 50.60 -0.88
CA ALA A 41 -16.62 50.27 -0.30
C ALA A 41 -16.71 50.29 1.24
N VAL A 42 -15.69 49.98 2.04
CA VAL A 42 -14.53 50.87 2.30
C VAL A 42 -13.50 50.12 3.17
N ARG A 43 -12.22 50.11 2.73
CA ARG A 43 -10.95 49.86 3.49
C ARG A 43 -10.84 48.54 4.29
N GLY A 44 -9.67 47.92 4.44
CA GLY A 44 -8.33 48.28 3.94
C GLY A 44 -7.26 48.21 5.04
N GLY A 45 -6.26 47.33 4.88
CA GLY A 45 -5.13 47.20 5.79
C GLY A 45 -4.30 45.95 5.49
N LYS A 46 -3.03 46.12 5.10
CA LYS A 46 -2.04 45.03 4.96
C LYS A 46 -1.16 44.94 6.22
N PRO A 47 -0.44 43.82 6.45
CA PRO A 47 -0.09 43.36 7.80
C PRO A 47 1.23 43.92 8.35
N ARG A 48 1.49 43.64 9.63
CA ARG A 48 2.85 43.65 10.20
C ARG A 48 3.07 42.55 11.24
N LEU A 49 4.33 42.14 11.39
CA LEU A 49 4.83 41.12 12.31
C LEU A 49 5.35 41.75 13.61
N SER A 50 5.17 41.07 14.75
CA SER A 50 6.11 41.10 15.89
C SER A 50 5.80 39.96 16.89
N LEU A 51 6.80 39.55 17.67
CA LEU A 51 6.75 38.42 18.61
C LEU A 51 6.31 38.82 20.03
N ALA A 52 5.99 37.78 20.82
CA ALA A 52 5.90 37.72 22.29
C ALA A 52 4.73 38.47 22.98
N GLY A 53 4.21 38.00 24.12
CA GLY A 53 4.44 36.68 24.74
C GLY A 53 4.34 36.70 26.26
N THR A 54 3.24 36.17 26.81
CA THR A 54 3.03 35.88 28.25
C THR A 54 2.13 34.66 28.39
N ALA A 55 2.26 33.92 29.50
CA ALA A 55 1.52 32.69 29.74
C ALA A 55 0.80 32.71 31.10
N GLN A 56 -0.45 32.28 31.13
CA GLN A 56 -1.16 31.75 32.31
C GLN A 56 -2.34 30.85 31.84
N PRO A 57 -2.97 30.06 32.73
CA PRO A 57 -3.23 28.64 32.43
C PRO A 57 -4.60 28.33 31.81
N PRO A 58 -4.75 27.16 31.16
CA PRO A 58 -6.06 26.62 30.81
C PRO A 58 -6.86 26.24 32.07
N SER A 59 -8.16 26.53 32.04
CA SER A 59 -9.14 26.07 33.04
C SER A 59 -9.31 24.54 32.98
N PRO A 60 -9.74 23.87 34.08
CA PRO A 60 -9.74 22.41 34.15
C PRO A 60 -10.70 21.78 33.13
N ALA A 61 -10.27 20.66 32.55
CA ALA A 61 -11.08 19.90 31.60
C ALA A 61 -12.35 19.35 32.26
N GLN A 62 -13.50 19.57 31.64
CA GLN A 62 -14.64 18.68 31.82
C GLN A 62 -14.30 17.33 31.18
N ALA A 63 -13.97 16.35 32.01
CA ALA A 63 -13.75 14.99 31.55
C ALA A 63 -15.07 14.41 30.98
N PRO A 64 -15.07 13.82 29.77
CA PRO A 64 -16.22 13.05 29.32
C PRO A 64 -16.41 11.84 30.24
N SER A 65 -17.65 11.60 30.69
CA SER A 65 -17.98 10.43 31.49
C SER A 65 -17.74 9.14 30.68
N PRO A 66 -17.01 8.14 31.21
CA PRO A 66 -16.64 6.96 30.45
C PRO A 66 -17.84 6.02 30.23
N PRO A 67 -17.98 5.38 29.05
CA PRO A 67 -19.05 4.41 28.76
C PRO A 67 -18.90 3.06 29.50
N VAL A 68 -17.80 2.89 30.24
CA VAL A 68 -17.26 1.61 30.75
C VAL A 68 -18.17 0.87 31.74
N ARG A 69 -19.20 1.50 32.32
CA ARG A 69 -20.07 0.85 33.31
C ARG A 69 -20.89 -0.29 32.74
N ASP A 70 -21.49 -0.11 31.58
CA ASP A 70 -22.48 -1.06 31.06
C ASP A 70 -21.79 -2.30 30.47
N ASP A 71 -20.65 -2.13 29.79
CA ASP A 71 -19.83 -3.25 29.30
C ASP A 71 -19.25 -4.10 30.44
N PHE A 72 -18.84 -3.48 31.55
CA PHE A 72 -18.36 -4.20 32.74
C PHE A 72 -19.49 -5.03 33.40
N LEU A 73 -20.68 -4.44 33.55
CA LEU A 73 -21.86 -5.16 34.07
C LEU A 73 -22.29 -6.28 33.13
N LYS A 74 -22.30 -6.05 31.80
CA LYS A 74 -22.59 -7.08 30.80
C LYS A 74 -21.59 -8.24 30.88
N THR A 75 -20.31 -7.95 31.07
CA THR A 75 -19.25 -8.96 31.21
C THR A 75 -19.46 -9.83 32.46
N LEU A 76 -19.84 -9.23 33.60
CA LEU A 76 -20.18 -9.98 34.81
C LEU A 76 -21.43 -10.85 34.63
N VAL A 77 -22.46 -10.37 33.93
CA VAL A 77 -23.67 -11.15 33.63
C VAL A 77 -23.34 -12.35 32.72
N VAL A 78 -22.51 -12.17 31.69
CA VAL A 78 -22.02 -13.26 30.82
C VAL A 78 -21.26 -14.34 31.61
N GLN A 79 -20.52 -13.97 32.66
CA GLN A 79 -19.79 -14.92 33.51
C GLN A 79 -20.66 -15.71 34.49
N HIS A 80 -21.91 -15.28 34.75
CA HIS A 80 -22.78 -15.87 35.77
C HIS A 80 -24.10 -16.45 35.24
N VAL A 81 -24.50 -16.15 34.01
CA VAL A 81 -25.74 -16.67 33.39
C VAL A 81 -25.40 -17.77 32.38
N SER A 82 -25.77 -19.02 32.68
CA SER A 82 -25.69 -20.13 31.72
C SER A 82 -26.94 -20.27 30.87
N SER A 83 -26.80 -20.86 29.69
CA SER A 83 -27.90 -21.23 28.80
C SER A 83 -28.85 -22.24 29.46
N GLU A 84 -28.33 -23.23 30.17
CA GLU A 84 -29.10 -24.21 30.96
C GLU A 84 -30.00 -23.55 32.01
N LEU A 85 -29.51 -22.52 32.72
CA LEU A 85 -30.28 -21.80 33.74
C LEU A 85 -31.45 -21.04 33.11
N CYS A 86 -31.22 -20.36 31.99
CA CYS A 86 -32.28 -19.65 31.26
C CYS A 86 -33.34 -20.61 30.70
N VAL A 87 -32.94 -21.74 30.11
CA VAL A 87 -33.87 -22.76 29.62
C VAL A 87 -34.69 -23.34 30.77
N SER A 88 -34.04 -23.77 31.85
CA SER A 88 -34.72 -24.36 33.01
C SER A 88 -35.74 -23.39 33.63
N LEU A 89 -35.40 -22.09 33.70
CA LEU A 89 -36.30 -21.05 34.20
C LEU A 89 -37.51 -20.85 33.27
N VAL A 90 -37.30 -20.76 31.96
CA VAL A 90 -38.40 -20.56 31.00
C VAL A 90 -39.28 -21.81 30.89
N GLU A 91 -38.72 -23.02 30.88
CA GLU A 91 -39.51 -24.26 30.91
C GLU A 91 -40.36 -24.39 32.17
N LEU A 92 -39.82 -24.04 33.34
CA LEU A 92 -40.55 -23.99 34.60
C LEU A 92 -41.70 -22.96 34.53
N LEU A 93 -41.43 -21.74 34.06
CA LEU A 93 -42.44 -20.68 33.98
C LEU A 93 -43.53 -20.97 32.94
N LEU A 94 -43.17 -21.52 31.77
CA LEU A 94 -44.11 -21.94 30.74
C LEU A 94 -45.02 -23.06 31.25
N SER A 95 -44.47 -24.05 31.95
CA SER A 95 -45.26 -25.15 32.54
C SER A 95 -46.26 -24.62 33.57
N ASN A 96 -45.83 -23.75 34.50
CA ASN A 96 -46.71 -23.09 35.46
C ASN A 96 -47.75 -22.15 34.80
N SER A 97 -47.56 -21.73 33.54
CA SER A 97 -48.50 -20.85 32.85
C SER A 97 -49.71 -21.58 32.23
N GLN A 98 -49.61 -22.89 31.97
CA GLN A 98 -50.65 -23.65 31.26
C GLN A 98 -51.81 -24.08 32.17
N ASP A 99 -51.53 -24.46 33.42
CA ASP A 99 -52.54 -25.01 34.35
C ASP A 99 -53.69 -24.04 34.69
N TYR A 100 -53.53 -22.74 34.40
CA TYR A 100 -54.52 -21.71 34.72
C TYR A 100 -55.49 -21.38 33.58
N VAL A 101 -55.25 -21.83 32.34
CA VAL A 101 -56.10 -21.49 31.19
C VAL A 101 -57.49 -22.15 31.28
N THR A 102 -57.59 -23.29 31.96
CA THR A 102 -58.81 -24.10 32.09
C THR A 102 -59.64 -23.79 33.34
N SER A 103 -59.16 -22.94 34.25
CA SER A 103 -59.77 -22.74 35.57
C SER A 103 -60.46 -21.38 35.71
N ILE A 104 -61.80 -21.39 35.67
CA ILE A 104 -62.62 -20.24 36.03
C ILE A 104 -62.51 -20.00 37.55
N CYS A 105 -62.45 -18.73 37.97
CA CYS A 105 -62.38 -18.23 39.35
C CYS A 105 -61.01 -18.29 40.07
N SER A 106 -60.18 -17.26 39.86
CA SER A 106 -59.64 -16.42 40.97
C SER A 106 -58.86 -15.20 40.45
N ASP A 107 -59.06 -14.01 41.02
CA ASP A 107 -58.35 -12.78 40.61
C ASP A 107 -56.84 -12.76 40.98
N SER A 108 -56.37 -13.79 41.68
CA SER A 108 -54.96 -14.05 41.98
C SER A 108 -54.27 -14.92 40.91
N SER A 109 -54.98 -15.85 40.25
CA SER A 109 -54.37 -16.76 39.26
C SER A 109 -54.05 -16.03 37.95
N SER A 110 -54.92 -15.10 37.53
CA SER A 110 -54.68 -14.19 36.39
C SER A 110 -53.39 -13.37 36.57
N ARG A 111 -53.17 -12.84 37.79
CA ARG A 111 -51.97 -12.06 38.14
C ARG A 111 -50.70 -12.91 38.15
N LEU A 112 -50.77 -14.15 38.65
CA LEU A 112 -49.64 -15.08 38.62
C LEU A 112 -49.30 -15.49 37.18
N SER A 113 -50.28 -15.87 36.37
CA SER A 113 -50.10 -16.21 34.96
C SER A 113 -49.46 -15.05 34.17
N HIS A 114 -49.95 -13.81 34.38
CA HIS A 114 -49.34 -12.62 33.78
C HIS A 114 -47.89 -12.42 34.25
N ALA A 115 -47.60 -12.59 35.54
CA ALA A 115 -46.24 -12.45 36.07
C ALA A 115 -45.28 -13.47 35.46
N CYS A 116 -45.71 -14.74 35.32
CA CYS A 116 -44.93 -15.77 34.63
C CYS A 116 -44.68 -15.41 33.15
N CYS A 117 -45.71 -14.95 32.43
CA CYS A 117 -45.59 -14.53 31.03
C CYS A 117 -44.62 -13.35 30.85
N GLU A 118 -44.67 -12.36 31.75
CA GLU A 118 -43.76 -11.22 31.77
C GLU A 118 -42.32 -11.64 32.10
N THR A 119 -42.13 -12.53 33.08
CA THR A 119 -40.79 -13.07 33.40
C THR A 119 -40.21 -13.87 32.22
N VAL A 120 -41.00 -14.73 31.56
CA VAL A 120 -40.56 -15.46 30.35
C VAL A 120 -40.04 -14.51 29.27
N LEU A 121 -40.77 -13.43 28.98
CA LEU A 121 -40.35 -12.45 27.97
C LEU A 121 -39.12 -11.65 28.39
N LYS A 122 -38.93 -11.37 29.68
CA LYS A 122 -37.71 -10.71 30.19
C LYS A 122 -36.51 -11.66 30.20
N THR A 123 -36.69 -12.95 30.46
CA THR A 123 -35.64 -13.96 30.29
C THR A 123 -35.26 -14.12 28.82
N LEU A 124 -36.23 -14.16 27.89
CA LEU A 124 -35.95 -14.22 26.45
C LEU A 124 -35.29 -12.94 25.92
N GLU A 125 -35.67 -11.76 26.41
CA GLU A 125 -34.98 -10.50 26.09
C GLU A 125 -33.51 -10.53 26.57
N LEU A 126 -33.24 -11.11 27.75
CA LEU A 126 -31.89 -11.32 28.26
C LEU A 126 -31.11 -12.33 27.40
N MET A 127 -31.72 -13.47 27.04
CA MET A 127 -31.11 -14.47 26.15
C MET A 127 -30.74 -13.86 24.79
N SER A 128 -31.64 -13.06 24.20
CA SER A 128 -31.40 -12.33 22.94
C SER A 128 -30.22 -11.36 23.04
N GLN A 129 -30.00 -10.70 24.17
CA GLN A 129 -28.85 -9.82 24.42
C GLN A 129 -27.53 -10.57 24.69
N LEU A 130 -27.61 -11.80 25.22
CA LEU A 130 -26.46 -12.62 25.60
C LEU A 130 -26.06 -13.69 24.57
N LYS A 131 -26.89 -13.96 23.55
CA LYS A 131 -26.74 -15.10 22.64
C LYS A 131 -25.38 -15.22 21.93
N GLN A 132 -24.75 -14.09 21.61
CA GLN A 132 -23.40 -14.03 20.99
C GLN A 132 -22.24 -14.17 21.99
N HIS A 133 -22.52 -14.22 23.30
CA HIS A 133 -21.52 -14.10 24.37
C HIS A 133 -21.51 -15.31 25.33
N VAL A 134 -22.61 -16.06 25.41
CA VAL A 134 -22.76 -17.26 26.26
C VAL A 134 -22.92 -18.51 25.37
N VAL A 135 -22.16 -19.56 25.66
CA VAL A 135 -22.14 -20.81 24.87
C VAL A 135 -23.51 -21.48 24.85
N ASP A 136 -23.90 -21.98 23.67
CA ASP A 136 -25.20 -22.60 23.33
C ASP A 136 -26.45 -21.74 23.58
N MET A 137 -26.30 -20.50 24.07
CA MET A 137 -27.41 -19.59 24.37
C MET A 137 -28.22 -19.27 23.11
N GLU A 138 -27.58 -19.08 21.96
CA GLU A 138 -28.27 -18.84 20.68
C GLU A 138 -29.12 -20.04 20.23
N THR A 139 -28.54 -21.24 20.25
CA THR A 139 -29.22 -22.51 19.92
C THR A 139 -30.42 -22.76 20.83
N CYS A 140 -30.25 -22.53 22.14
CA CYS A 140 -31.31 -22.67 23.12
C CYS A 140 -32.40 -21.60 22.94
N PHE A 141 -32.02 -20.34 22.68
CA PHE A 141 -32.96 -19.24 22.46
C PHE A 141 -33.91 -19.50 21.29
N TYR A 142 -33.39 -19.83 20.09
CA TYR A 142 -34.28 -20.11 18.95
C TYR A 142 -35.14 -21.37 19.17
N ARG A 143 -34.63 -22.40 19.88
CA ARG A 143 -35.43 -23.57 20.28
C ARG A 143 -36.60 -23.17 21.20
N MET A 144 -36.39 -22.23 22.13
CA MET A 144 -37.46 -21.73 23.01
C MET A 144 -38.53 -20.94 22.24
N LEU A 145 -38.16 -20.26 21.17
CA LEU A 145 -39.09 -19.50 20.32
C LEU A 145 -39.94 -20.39 19.40
N GLN A 146 -39.52 -21.64 19.16
CA GLN A 146 -40.30 -22.65 18.43
C GLN A 146 -41.26 -23.45 19.33
N ASP A 147 -41.16 -23.32 20.66
CA ASP A 147 -42.08 -23.97 21.59
C ASP A 147 -43.46 -23.33 21.52
N GLN A 148 -44.50 -24.11 21.18
CA GLN A 148 -45.88 -23.61 21.06
C GLN A 148 -46.40 -22.91 22.33
N ARG A 149 -45.84 -23.22 23.50
CA ARG A 149 -46.18 -22.56 24.77
C ARG A 149 -45.83 -21.07 24.79
N ILE A 150 -44.92 -20.59 23.92
CA ILE A 150 -44.55 -19.16 23.85
C ILE A 150 -45.66 -18.25 23.31
N VAL A 151 -46.70 -18.83 22.68
CA VAL A 151 -47.86 -18.10 22.16
C VAL A 151 -48.58 -17.32 23.26
N THR A 152 -48.76 -17.90 24.45
CA THR A 152 -49.51 -17.25 25.55
C THR A 152 -48.76 -16.03 26.09
N PRO A 153 -47.46 -16.09 26.45
CA PRO A 153 -46.69 -14.90 26.81
C PRO A 153 -46.66 -13.82 25.72
N LEU A 154 -46.40 -14.19 24.46
CA LEU A 154 -46.33 -13.22 23.36
C LEU A 154 -47.67 -12.52 23.14
N SER A 155 -48.78 -13.27 23.05
CA SER A 155 -50.11 -12.68 22.84
C SER A 155 -50.51 -11.72 23.98
N GLN A 156 -50.35 -12.12 25.25
CA GLN A 156 -50.65 -11.25 26.40
C GLN A 156 -49.86 -9.93 26.38
N ALA A 157 -48.57 -9.98 26.01
CA ALA A 157 -47.71 -8.81 25.98
C ALA A 157 -47.94 -7.91 24.75
N LEU A 158 -48.25 -8.49 23.59
CA LEU A 158 -48.61 -7.75 22.37
C LEU A 158 -49.97 -7.06 22.50
N THR A 159 -50.92 -7.62 23.26
CA THR A 159 -52.19 -6.97 23.62
C THR A 159 -52.12 -6.15 24.92
N SER A 160 -50.92 -5.84 25.41
CA SER A 160 -50.74 -5.10 26.67
C SER A 160 -50.85 -3.59 26.48
N GLN A 161 -51.42 -2.89 27.47
CA GLN A 161 -51.45 -1.42 27.50
C GLN A 161 -50.07 -0.81 27.81
N HIS A 162 -49.12 -1.62 28.29
CA HIS A 162 -47.78 -1.15 28.66
C HIS A 162 -46.84 -1.18 27.45
N ARG A 163 -46.49 0.02 26.95
CA ARG A 163 -45.56 0.24 25.83
C ARG A 163 -44.29 -0.62 25.88
N GLU A 164 -43.69 -0.79 27.06
CA GLU A 164 -42.46 -1.59 27.23
C GLU A 164 -42.67 -3.08 27.00
N ARG A 165 -43.81 -3.65 27.43
CA ARG A 165 -44.16 -5.06 27.19
C ARG A 165 -44.39 -5.30 25.70
N VAL A 166 -45.10 -4.40 25.03
CA VAL A 166 -45.32 -4.46 23.58
C VAL A 166 -43.99 -4.38 22.81
N HIS A 167 -43.08 -3.45 23.15
CA HIS A 167 -41.75 -3.38 22.52
C HIS A 167 -40.89 -4.61 22.79
N THR A 168 -40.93 -5.15 24.02
CA THR A 168 -40.20 -6.38 24.36
C THR A 168 -40.71 -7.55 23.50
N ALA A 169 -42.03 -7.74 23.46
CA ALA A 169 -42.66 -8.83 22.71
C ALA A 169 -42.53 -8.67 21.19
N LEU A 170 -42.59 -7.45 20.63
CA LEU A 170 -42.32 -7.19 19.21
C LEU A 170 -40.88 -7.52 18.84
N ARG A 171 -39.89 -7.17 19.68
CA ARG A 171 -38.48 -7.51 19.40
C ARG A 171 -38.27 -9.02 19.38
N VAL A 172 -38.84 -9.73 20.36
CA VAL A 172 -38.79 -11.20 20.41
C VAL A 172 -39.55 -11.81 19.21
N LEU A 173 -40.71 -11.27 18.84
CA LEU A 173 -41.49 -11.72 17.69
C LEU A 173 -40.74 -11.56 16.37
N PHE A 174 -40.00 -10.48 16.15
CA PHE A 174 -39.20 -10.30 14.93
C PHE A 174 -38.00 -11.26 14.85
N GLU A 175 -37.47 -11.76 15.97
CA GLU A 175 -36.47 -12.84 15.98
C GLU A 175 -37.11 -14.24 15.87
N ALA A 176 -38.39 -14.40 16.23
CA ALA A 176 -39.11 -15.67 16.20
C ALA A 176 -39.83 -15.94 14.85
N ALA A 177 -40.41 -14.92 14.23
CA ALA A 177 -41.20 -15.04 13.00
C ALA A 177 -40.49 -15.65 11.77
N PRO A 178 -39.16 -15.51 11.55
CA PRO A 178 -38.49 -16.18 10.44
C PRO A 178 -38.07 -17.64 10.73
N LEU A 179 -38.33 -18.16 11.93
CA LEU A 179 -37.98 -19.53 12.29
C LEU A 179 -38.96 -20.54 11.63
N PRO A 180 -38.47 -21.72 11.18
CA PRO A 180 -39.36 -22.79 10.74
C PRO A 180 -40.25 -23.25 11.90
N ASP A 181 -41.47 -23.66 11.57
CA ASP A 181 -42.50 -24.17 12.49
C ASP A 181 -42.93 -23.20 13.62
N PHE A 182 -42.60 -21.90 13.51
CA PHE A 182 -43.10 -20.88 14.44
C PHE A 182 -44.65 -20.80 14.40
N PRO A 183 -45.36 -20.84 15.56
CA PRO A 183 -46.82 -20.96 15.64
C PRO A 183 -47.60 -19.66 15.32
N ALA A 184 -47.28 -19.00 14.21
CA ALA A 184 -47.83 -17.70 13.81
C ALA A 184 -49.36 -17.64 13.74
N VAL A 185 -50.02 -18.70 13.26
CA VAL A 185 -51.49 -18.77 13.16
C VAL A 185 -52.14 -18.76 14.53
N ILE A 186 -51.68 -19.64 15.44
CA ILE A 186 -52.18 -19.76 16.81
C ILE A 186 -51.89 -18.47 17.60
N LEU A 187 -50.77 -17.82 17.33
CA LEU A 187 -50.45 -16.50 17.89
C LEU A 187 -51.44 -15.41 17.39
N GLY A 188 -51.77 -15.40 16.10
CA GLY A 188 -52.79 -14.48 15.55
C GLY A 188 -54.17 -14.68 16.18
N GLU A 189 -54.61 -15.93 16.32
CA GLU A 189 -55.85 -16.30 17.00
C GLU A 189 -55.85 -15.87 18.47
N SER A 190 -54.75 -16.12 19.19
CA SER A 190 -54.60 -15.72 20.60
C SER A 190 -54.58 -14.20 20.77
N ILE A 191 -53.94 -13.44 19.87
CA ILE A 191 -53.97 -11.97 19.86
C ILE A 191 -55.40 -11.46 19.62
N ALA A 192 -56.15 -12.05 18.69
CA ALA A 192 -57.55 -11.70 18.46
C ALA A 192 -58.43 -11.97 19.69
N ALA A 193 -58.26 -13.14 20.33
CA ALA A 193 -58.99 -13.52 21.53
C ALA A 193 -58.68 -12.61 22.73
N ASN A 194 -57.40 -12.30 22.99
CA ASN A 194 -57.00 -11.40 24.08
C ASN A 194 -57.53 -9.97 23.86
N ASN A 195 -57.49 -9.46 22.63
CA ASN A 195 -58.06 -8.15 22.30
C ASN A 195 -59.59 -8.12 22.53
N ALA A 196 -60.32 -9.14 22.10
CA ALA A 196 -61.76 -9.23 22.32
C ALA A 196 -62.14 -9.33 23.80
N TYR A 197 -61.35 -10.06 24.60
CA TYR A 197 -61.50 -10.14 26.05
C TYR A 197 -61.30 -8.76 26.71
N ARG A 198 -60.20 -8.08 26.40
CA ARG A 198 -59.86 -6.75 26.94
C ARG A 198 -60.88 -5.67 26.53
N GLN A 199 -61.48 -5.76 25.35
CA GLN A 199 -62.57 -4.86 24.93
C GLN A 199 -63.83 -5.05 25.82
N ARG A 200 -64.28 -6.30 26.03
CA ARG A 200 -65.42 -6.61 26.91
C ARG A 200 -65.18 -6.16 28.37
N GLU A 201 -63.95 -6.27 28.85
CA GLU A 201 -63.54 -5.83 30.19
C GLU A 201 -63.57 -4.29 30.33
N GLY A 202 -63.23 -3.56 29.25
CA GLY A 202 -63.42 -2.11 29.15
C GLY A 202 -64.90 -1.69 29.13
N GLU A 203 -65.77 -2.43 28.43
CA GLU A 203 -67.20 -2.17 28.42
C GLU A 203 -67.83 -2.35 29.82
N LEU A 204 -67.44 -3.39 30.55
CA LEU A 204 -67.92 -3.68 31.90
C LEU A 204 -67.49 -2.62 32.94
N THR A 205 -66.36 -1.94 32.72
CA THR A 205 -65.94 -0.81 33.57
C THR A 205 -66.58 0.53 33.20
N VAL A 206 -67.11 0.67 31.97
CA VAL A 206 -67.84 1.88 31.52
C VAL A 206 -69.34 1.81 31.78
N ARG A 207 -69.99 0.64 31.68
CA ARG A 207 -71.46 0.47 31.75
C ARG A 207 -72.06 0.56 33.16
N GLY A 208 -71.50 1.40 34.03
CA GLY A 208 -72.00 1.70 35.37
C GLY A 208 -72.92 2.93 35.48
N ARG A 209 -73.19 3.66 34.39
CA ARG A 209 -74.01 4.90 34.37
C ARG A 209 -74.79 5.10 33.06
N GLY A 210 -76.05 5.55 33.15
CA GLY A 210 -76.97 5.83 32.02
C GLY A 210 -77.93 4.67 31.70
N VAL A 211 -79.28 4.69 31.77
CA VAL A 211 -80.36 5.73 31.69
C VAL A 211 -80.63 6.22 30.24
N GLN A 212 -81.85 6.32 29.65
CA GLN A 212 -83.22 5.74 29.84
C GLN A 212 -84.14 6.17 28.63
N ASP A 213 -85.43 5.78 28.59
CA ASP A 213 -86.57 6.27 27.75
C ASP A 213 -86.53 6.07 26.21
N ASP A 214 -87.61 6.12 25.40
CA ASP A 214 -89.08 5.80 25.43
C ASP A 214 -89.62 5.92 23.95
N GLY A 215 -90.80 5.54 23.42
CA GLY A 215 -92.10 4.97 23.86
C GLY A 215 -92.90 4.50 22.62
N VAL A 216 -94.23 4.65 22.40
CA VAL A 216 -95.39 5.21 23.14
C VAL A 216 -96.70 4.49 22.66
N SER A 217 -97.82 4.65 23.39
CA SER A 217 -99.20 4.10 23.20
C SER A 217 -100.10 4.86 22.15
N SER A 218 -101.44 4.74 21.96
CA SER A 218 -102.63 3.96 22.49
C SER A 218 -103.89 4.22 21.59
N ALA A 219 -104.95 3.39 21.67
CA ALA A 219 -106.34 3.78 21.29
C ALA A 219 -107.45 2.90 21.94
N LYS A 220 -108.64 3.48 22.21
CA LYS A 220 -109.89 2.81 22.69
C LYS A 220 -111.15 3.54 22.18
N SER A 221 -112.30 2.86 22.17
CA SER A 221 -113.61 3.39 21.72
C SER A 221 -114.70 3.31 22.81
N PHE A 222 -115.74 4.17 22.70
CA PHE A 222 -116.91 4.25 23.58
C PHE A 222 -118.23 3.97 22.83
N SER A 223 -119.33 3.72 23.58
CA SER A 223 -120.70 3.59 23.06
C SER A 223 -121.73 4.07 24.09
N LEU A 224 -122.88 4.59 23.65
CA LEU A 224 -123.96 5.17 24.49
C LEU A 224 -125.36 4.69 24.07
N SER A 225 -126.35 4.87 24.95
CA SER A 225 -127.69 4.27 24.88
C SER A 225 -128.82 5.30 24.70
N SER A 226 -129.96 4.90 24.12
CA SER A 226 -131.29 5.53 24.34
C SER A 226 -132.45 4.62 23.89
N ALA A 227 -133.70 4.92 24.27
CA ALA A 227 -134.78 3.92 24.38
C ALA A 227 -136.23 4.42 24.20
N GLY A 228 -137.11 3.50 23.75
CA GLY A 228 -138.59 3.57 23.86
C GLY A 228 -139.32 4.55 22.92
N PRO A 229 -140.67 4.67 23.02
CA PRO A 229 -141.63 3.89 23.82
C PRO A 229 -142.82 3.29 23.00
N SER A 230 -143.80 2.69 23.68
CA SER A 230 -145.03 2.08 23.13
C SER A 230 -146.31 2.91 23.42
N PRO A 231 -147.44 2.58 22.76
CA PRO A 231 -148.75 2.73 23.42
C PRO A 231 -149.73 1.54 23.22
N SER A 232 -150.68 1.40 24.16
CA SER A 232 -151.88 0.53 24.10
C SER A 232 -152.96 1.14 23.17
N ARG A 233 -153.93 0.43 22.58
CA ARG A 233 -154.80 -0.70 22.98
C ARG A 233 -155.82 -0.41 24.10
N GLN A 234 -156.90 0.31 23.77
CA GLN A 234 -158.31 0.02 24.15
C GLN A 234 -159.23 1.16 23.68
N ASN A 235 -160.22 0.85 22.83
CA ASN A 235 -161.44 1.62 22.47
C ASN A 235 -162.05 0.98 21.20
N ILE A 236 -162.67 -0.20 21.34
CA ILE A 236 -163.13 -0.99 20.19
C ILE A 236 -164.52 -0.53 19.71
N ASP A 237 -165.39 -0.15 20.64
CA ASP A 237 -166.81 0.10 20.34
C ASP A 237 -167.06 1.44 19.63
N SER A 238 -166.16 2.42 19.77
CA SER A 238 -166.20 3.68 19.02
C SER A 238 -165.52 3.61 17.63
N LEU A 239 -164.95 2.45 17.28
CA LEU A 239 -164.32 2.21 15.98
C LEU A 239 -165.32 1.69 14.93
N ILE A 240 -166.39 1.01 15.37
CA ILE A 240 -167.32 0.27 14.50
C ILE A 240 -168.18 1.22 13.64
N GLU A 241 -168.77 2.27 14.23
CA GLU A 241 -169.56 3.28 13.48
C GLU A 241 -168.70 4.06 12.47
N LYS A 242 -167.43 4.31 12.79
CA LYS A 242 -166.48 5.02 11.91
C LYS A 242 -165.96 4.14 10.78
N LEU A 243 -165.89 2.82 10.97
CA LEU A 243 -165.53 1.88 9.90
C LEU A 243 -166.61 1.84 8.81
N GLN A 244 -167.88 1.69 9.18
CA GLN A 244 -168.97 1.57 8.21
C GLN A 244 -169.19 2.84 7.38
N SER A 245 -169.02 4.02 7.98
CA SER A 245 -169.09 5.30 7.27
C SER A 245 -167.82 5.65 6.49
N GLY A 246 -166.65 5.15 6.91
CA GLY A 246 -165.39 5.42 6.23
C GLY A 246 -165.19 4.64 4.91
N ILE A 247 -165.57 3.37 4.86
CA ILE A 247 -165.12 2.42 3.81
C ILE A 247 -165.30 2.93 2.37
N GLN A 248 -166.47 3.49 2.01
CA GLN A 248 -166.74 3.93 0.62
C GLN A 248 -165.97 5.18 0.20
N LEU A 249 -165.68 6.12 1.11
CA LEU A 249 -164.81 7.27 0.80
C LEU A 249 -163.33 6.86 0.84
N GLN A 250 -163.01 5.93 1.75
CA GLN A 250 -161.66 5.43 1.96
C GLN A 250 -161.16 4.57 0.79
N GLU A 251 -162.01 3.99 -0.06
CA GLU A 251 -161.55 3.20 -1.21
C GLU A 251 -160.92 4.08 -2.31
N GLN A 252 -161.51 5.22 -2.67
CA GLN A 252 -160.87 6.18 -3.58
C GLN A 252 -159.65 6.87 -2.92
N MET A 253 -159.72 7.20 -1.63
CA MET A 253 -158.56 7.80 -0.94
C MET A 253 -157.42 6.81 -0.69
N LYS A 254 -157.70 5.50 -0.59
CA LYS A 254 -156.67 4.44 -0.52
C LYS A 254 -155.85 4.40 -1.79
N ASP A 255 -156.46 4.52 -2.96
CA ASP A 255 -155.76 4.39 -4.25
C ASP A 255 -154.83 5.59 -4.49
N VAL A 256 -155.27 6.81 -4.12
CA VAL A 256 -154.44 8.03 -4.14
C VAL A 256 -153.31 7.94 -3.12
N HIS A 257 -153.59 7.61 -1.84
CA HIS A 257 -152.52 7.44 -0.85
C HIS A 257 -151.58 6.28 -1.18
N MET A 258 -152.06 5.20 -1.83
CA MET A 258 -151.21 4.11 -2.28
C MET A 258 -150.26 4.58 -3.39
N SER A 259 -150.76 5.40 -4.31
CA SER A 259 -149.93 6.05 -5.35
C SER A 259 -148.89 6.97 -4.72
N GLU A 260 -149.27 7.86 -3.80
CA GLU A 260 -148.33 8.76 -3.08
C GLU A 260 -147.27 7.97 -2.28
N ILE A 261 -147.65 6.83 -1.69
CA ILE A 261 -146.73 5.93 -0.98
C ILE A 261 -145.78 5.24 -1.98
N ILE A 262 -146.28 4.79 -3.13
CA ILE A 262 -145.48 4.20 -4.21
C ILE A 262 -144.47 5.22 -4.74
N ASP A 263 -144.89 6.45 -5.05
CA ASP A 263 -144.03 7.55 -5.50
C ASP A 263 -142.89 7.83 -4.50
N VAL A 264 -143.21 7.85 -3.19
CA VAL A 264 -142.21 8.03 -2.13
C VAL A 264 -141.24 6.86 -2.05
N TYR A 265 -141.70 5.61 -2.27
CA TYR A 265 -140.81 4.44 -2.33
C TYR A 265 -139.96 4.43 -3.62
N GLU A 266 -140.51 4.77 -4.78
CA GLU A 266 -139.80 4.82 -6.06
C GLU A 266 -138.76 5.97 -6.09
N GLN A 267 -139.12 7.14 -5.56
CA GLN A 267 -138.16 8.23 -5.35
C GLN A 267 -137.05 7.80 -4.38
N LYS A 268 -137.37 7.05 -3.31
CA LYS A 268 -136.38 6.54 -2.36
C LYS A 268 -135.48 5.46 -2.97
N ILE A 269 -136.01 4.57 -3.81
CA ILE A 269 -135.25 3.57 -4.57
C ILE A 269 -134.32 4.28 -5.56
N SER A 270 -134.82 5.25 -6.31
CA SER A 270 -134.02 6.08 -7.24
C SER A 270 -132.93 6.88 -6.51
N ALA A 271 -133.23 7.41 -5.32
CA ALA A 271 -132.27 8.10 -4.45
C ALA A 271 -131.28 7.17 -3.73
N LEU A 272 -131.52 5.85 -3.74
CA LEU A 272 -130.56 4.83 -3.29
C LEU A 272 -129.69 4.37 -4.47
N ALA A 273 -130.27 4.02 -5.62
CA ALA A 273 -129.52 3.63 -6.82
C ALA A 273 -128.55 4.74 -7.30
N SER A 274 -128.96 6.00 -7.25
CA SER A 274 -128.07 7.14 -7.57
C SER A 274 -127.01 7.45 -6.50
N LYS A 275 -127.15 6.92 -5.28
CA LYS A 275 -126.08 6.90 -4.27
C LYS A 275 -125.16 5.71 -4.45
N GLU A 276 -125.71 4.55 -4.79
CA GLU A 276 -124.97 3.32 -5.09
C GLU A 276 -124.03 3.53 -6.27
N GLY A 277 -124.52 4.06 -7.40
CA GLY A 277 -123.68 4.45 -8.53
C GLY A 277 -122.58 5.44 -8.15
N ARG A 278 -122.89 6.48 -7.36
CA ARG A 278 -121.87 7.44 -6.90
C ARG A 278 -120.85 6.83 -5.93
N LEU A 279 -121.22 5.81 -5.17
CA LEU A 279 -120.31 5.05 -4.31
C LEU A 279 -119.45 4.08 -5.14
N GLN A 280 -120.00 3.51 -6.21
CA GLN A 280 -119.27 2.74 -7.22
C GLN A 280 -118.22 3.61 -7.90
N ASP A 281 -118.59 4.79 -8.45
CA ASP A 281 -117.68 5.77 -9.05
C ASP A 281 -116.52 6.13 -8.11
N LEU A 282 -116.82 6.36 -6.83
CA LEU A 282 -115.83 6.72 -5.80
C LEU A 282 -114.93 5.54 -5.42
N LEU A 283 -115.44 4.31 -5.47
CA LEU A 283 -114.67 3.09 -5.24
C LEU A 283 -113.72 2.81 -6.41
N GLU A 284 -114.19 2.94 -7.64
CA GLU A 284 -113.39 2.79 -8.85
C GLU A 284 -112.30 3.88 -8.94
N ALA A 285 -112.65 5.14 -8.66
CA ALA A 285 -111.67 6.24 -8.58
C ALA A 285 -110.60 5.99 -7.50
N LYS A 286 -110.97 5.42 -6.34
CA LYS A 286 -110.01 5.02 -5.30
C LYS A 286 -109.13 3.84 -5.73
N ALA A 287 -109.68 2.84 -6.40
CA ALA A 287 -108.92 1.70 -6.92
C ALA A 287 -107.89 2.15 -7.98
N LEU A 288 -108.30 3.05 -8.88
CA LEU A 288 -107.40 3.67 -9.86
C LEU A 288 -106.30 4.48 -9.17
N ALA A 289 -106.64 5.36 -8.23
CA ALA A 289 -105.66 6.16 -7.48
C ALA A 289 -104.66 5.28 -6.69
N LEU A 290 -105.13 4.19 -6.09
CA LEU A 290 -104.27 3.21 -5.39
C LEU A 290 -103.30 2.54 -6.37
N SER A 291 -103.79 2.06 -7.52
CA SER A 291 -102.94 1.43 -8.54
C SER A 291 -101.86 2.39 -9.11
N GLN A 292 -102.17 3.69 -9.19
CA GLN A 292 -101.20 4.72 -9.58
C GLN A 292 -100.15 4.95 -8.48
N ALA A 293 -100.56 4.97 -7.21
CA ALA A 293 -99.64 5.06 -6.06
C ALA A 293 -98.71 3.84 -5.99
N ASP A 294 -99.23 2.63 -6.15
CA ASP A 294 -98.43 1.39 -6.17
C ASP A 294 -97.42 1.38 -7.33
N ARG A 295 -97.83 1.85 -8.52
CA ARG A 295 -96.92 2.02 -9.66
C ARG A 295 -95.79 3.00 -9.35
N LEU A 296 -96.08 4.14 -8.72
CA LEU A 296 -95.04 5.10 -8.31
C LEU A 296 -94.11 4.52 -7.24
N ILE A 297 -94.66 3.81 -6.24
CA ILE A 297 -93.87 3.13 -5.21
C ILE A 297 -92.94 2.08 -5.83
N ALA A 298 -93.41 1.30 -6.80
CA ALA A 298 -92.59 0.35 -7.55
C ALA A 298 -91.47 1.07 -8.32
N GLN A 299 -91.77 2.16 -9.03
CA GLN A 299 -90.78 2.95 -9.76
C GLN A 299 -89.69 3.52 -8.83
N TYR A 300 -90.07 4.13 -7.71
CA TYR A 300 -89.10 4.64 -6.73
C TYR A 300 -88.26 3.54 -6.09
N ARG A 301 -88.83 2.35 -5.81
CA ARG A 301 -88.07 1.19 -5.33
C ARG A 301 -87.04 0.71 -6.35
N CYS A 302 -87.40 0.62 -7.63
CA CYS A 302 -86.49 0.25 -8.70
C CYS A 302 -85.37 1.30 -8.90
N GLN A 303 -85.70 2.59 -8.95
CA GLN A 303 -84.71 3.68 -9.06
C GLN A 303 -83.74 3.68 -7.89
N ARG A 304 -84.23 3.49 -6.66
CA ARG A 304 -83.39 3.37 -5.47
C ARG A 304 -82.47 2.15 -5.55
N ALA A 305 -82.98 0.98 -5.93
CA ALA A 305 -82.19 -0.23 -6.07
C ALA A 305 -81.07 -0.08 -7.13
N GLN A 306 -81.36 0.60 -8.24
CA GLN A 306 -80.37 0.95 -9.26
C GLN A 306 -79.30 1.92 -8.70
N ALA A 307 -79.70 3.02 -8.07
CA ALA A 307 -78.76 4.00 -7.51
C ALA A 307 -77.86 3.38 -6.42
N GLU A 308 -78.40 2.50 -5.57
CA GLU A 308 -77.58 1.76 -4.60
C GLU A 308 -76.64 0.73 -5.27
N ALA A 309 -77.02 0.13 -6.41
CA ALA A 309 -76.14 -0.77 -7.17
C ALA A 309 -75.01 0.01 -7.88
N GLU A 310 -75.31 1.17 -8.46
CA GLU A 310 -74.33 2.07 -9.06
C GLU A 310 -73.36 2.61 -8.00
N ALA A 311 -73.85 2.99 -6.82
CA ALA A 311 -73.00 3.38 -5.70
C ALA A 311 -72.05 2.25 -5.24
N ARG A 312 -72.53 1.00 -5.16
CA ARG A 312 -71.68 -0.18 -4.86
C ARG A 312 -70.63 -0.44 -5.95
N LYS A 313 -70.97 -0.20 -7.23
CA LYS A 313 -70.03 -0.29 -8.36
C LYS A 313 -68.96 0.81 -8.32
N LEU A 314 -69.34 2.05 -7.98
CA LEU A 314 -68.38 3.13 -7.81
C LEU A 314 -67.45 2.91 -6.61
N ALA A 315 -67.98 2.44 -5.47
CA ALA A 315 -67.19 2.13 -4.28
C ALA A 315 -66.18 0.99 -4.51
N SER A 316 -66.53 -0.04 -5.29
CA SER A 316 -65.59 -1.11 -5.66
C SER A 316 -64.53 -0.61 -6.64
N LEU A 317 -64.89 0.19 -7.65
CA LEU A 317 -63.93 0.82 -8.56
C LEU A 317 -62.94 1.74 -7.81
N LEU A 318 -63.41 2.54 -6.85
CA LEU A 318 -62.54 3.38 -6.00
C LEU A 318 -61.55 2.51 -5.22
N LYS A 319 -62.02 1.48 -4.51
CA LYS A 319 -61.16 0.55 -3.75
C LYS A 319 -60.14 -0.19 -4.63
N ASP A 320 -60.45 -0.44 -5.90
CA ASP A 320 -59.51 -1.02 -6.87
C ASP A 320 -58.50 0.01 -7.39
N THR A 321 -58.87 1.28 -7.54
CA THR A 321 -57.91 2.36 -7.87
C THR A 321 -57.00 2.73 -6.69
N GLU A 322 -57.51 2.68 -5.45
CA GLU A 322 -56.72 2.89 -4.24
C GLU A 322 -55.66 1.79 -4.08
N ARG A 323 -56.05 0.51 -4.22
CA ARG A 323 -55.11 -0.60 -4.18
C ARG A 323 -54.04 -0.54 -5.27
N ARG A 324 -54.41 -0.22 -6.52
CA ARG A 324 -53.43 -0.03 -7.61
C ARG A 324 -52.46 1.12 -7.34
N LYS A 325 -52.92 2.18 -6.66
CA LYS A 325 -52.04 3.27 -6.22
C LYS A 325 -51.07 2.79 -5.14
N GLU A 326 -51.53 1.98 -4.17
CA GLU A 326 -50.69 1.38 -3.13
C GLU A 326 -49.65 0.41 -3.73
N GLU A 327 -50.07 -0.44 -4.67
CA GLU A 327 -49.21 -1.35 -5.46
C GLU A 327 -48.12 -0.56 -6.21
N LEU A 328 -48.50 0.43 -7.03
CA LEU A 328 -47.54 1.28 -7.75
C LEU A 328 -46.65 2.13 -6.84
N GLN A 329 -47.13 2.52 -5.65
CA GLN A 329 -46.34 3.27 -4.68
C GLN A 329 -45.31 2.38 -3.97
N ALA A 330 -45.60 1.09 -3.77
CA ALA A 330 -44.63 0.10 -3.32
C ALA A 330 -43.57 -0.17 -4.41
N GLU A 331 -43.99 -0.46 -5.65
CA GLU A 331 -43.07 -0.66 -6.79
C GLU A 331 -42.12 0.53 -7.00
N LEU A 332 -42.62 1.76 -6.88
CA LEU A 332 -41.80 2.98 -6.96
C LEU A 332 -40.82 3.09 -5.78
N SER A 333 -41.22 2.69 -4.57
CA SER A 333 -40.34 2.67 -3.40
C SER A 333 -39.21 1.67 -3.58
N ASP A 334 -39.51 0.46 -4.06
CA ASP A 334 -38.53 -0.58 -4.32
C ASP A 334 -37.53 -0.17 -5.42
N GLN A 335 -38.02 0.44 -6.51
CA GLN A 335 -37.16 1.00 -7.57
C GLN A 335 -36.25 2.12 -7.05
N VAL A 336 -36.72 2.99 -6.16
CA VAL A 336 -35.88 4.03 -5.53
C VAL A 336 -34.78 3.38 -4.68
N MET A 337 -35.12 2.38 -3.86
CA MET A 337 -34.13 1.64 -3.06
C MET A 337 -33.10 0.91 -3.92
N GLU A 338 -33.51 0.32 -5.05
CA GLU A 338 -32.59 -0.31 -6.01
C GLU A 338 -31.68 0.73 -6.69
N VAL A 339 -32.21 1.89 -7.10
CA VAL A 339 -31.40 2.98 -7.68
C VAL A 339 -30.39 3.54 -6.67
N GLU A 340 -30.75 3.69 -5.40
CA GLU A 340 -29.80 4.11 -4.35
C GLU A 340 -28.70 3.07 -4.10
N LYS A 341 -29.05 1.77 -4.12
CA LYS A 341 -28.08 0.68 -4.04
C LYS A 341 -27.13 0.68 -5.24
N LEU A 342 -27.65 0.71 -6.48
CA LEU A 342 -26.83 0.74 -7.70
C LEU A 342 -25.93 1.99 -7.77
N LYS A 343 -26.38 3.12 -7.23
CA LYS A 343 -25.59 4.35 -7.07
C LYS A 343 -24.44 4.17 -6.07
N SER A 344 -24.69 3.51 -4.93
CA SER A 344 -23.64 3.13 -3.97
C SER A 344 -22.61 2.20 -4.61
N ASP A 345 -23.07 1.14 -5.28
CA ASP A 345 -22.21 0.14 -5.94
C ASP A 345 -21.36 0.80 -7.05
N SER A 346 -21.97 1.69 -7.86
CA SER A 346 -21.24 2.50 -8.85
C SER A 346 -20.22 3.44 -8.21
N GLN A 347 -20.51 4.03 -7.05
CA GLN A 347 -19.55 4.89 -6.35
C GLN A 347 -18.38 4.08 -5.76
N GLN A 348 -18.63 2.87 -5.27
CA GLN A 348 -17.58 1.93 -4.83
C GLN A 348 -16.70 1.47 -6.00
N LEU A 349 -17.29 1.16 -7.16
CA LEU A 349 -16.55 0.80 -8.37
C LEU A 349 -15.66 1.95 -8.86
N LEU A 350 -16.13 3.20 -8.81
CA LEU A 350 -15.31 4.38 -9.13
C LEU A 350 -14.15 4.57 -8.14
N GLN A 351 -14.36 4.33 -6.84
CA GLN A 351 -13.27 4.34 -5.85
C GLN A 351 -12.27 3.19 -6.04
N HIS A 352 -12.73 2.02 -6.50
CA HIS A 352 -11.84 0.91 -6.82
C HIS A 352 -11.02 1.20 -8.08
N ASN A 353 -11.64 1.79 -9.11
CA ASN A 353 -10.97 2.18 -10.35
C ASN A 353 -9.88 3.25 -10.10
N SER A 354 -10.13 4.26 -9.27
CA SER A 354 -9.10 5.26 -8.94
C SER A 354 -7.93 4.70 -8.13
N ARG A 355 -8.16 3.70 -7.26
CA ARG A 355 -7.08 2.94 -6.59
C ARG A 355 -6.26 2.13 -7.60
N LEU A 356 -6.91 1.45 -8.54
CA LEU A 356 -6.21 0.71 -9.61
C LEU A 356 -5.37 1.64 -10.50
N GLN A 357 -5.88 2.84 -10.83
CA GLN A 357 -5.13 3.83 -11.58
C GLN A 357 -3.88 4.30 -10.80
N ALA A 358 -4.02 4.62 -9.50
CA ALA A 358 -2.88 5.01 -8.67
C ALA A 358 -1.80 3.91 -8.62
N VAL A 359 -2.18 2.64 -8.46
CA VAL A 359 -1.25 1.50 -8.48
C VAL A 359 -0.60 1.30 -9.86
N SER A 360 -1.32 1.56 -10.95
CA SER A 360 -0.77 1.57 -12.31
C SER A 360 0.28 2.67 -12.50
N ASP A 361 0.00 3.87 -11.99
CA ASP A 361 0.91 5.02 -12.07
C ASP A 361 2.16 4.81 -11.20
N GLU A 362 2.00 4.26 -9.98
CA GLU A 362 3.10 3.81 -9.13
C GLU A 362 3.96 2.74 -9.81
N HIS A 363 3.35 1.73 -10.45
CA HIS A 363 4.08 0.70 -11.19
C HIS A 363 4.87 1.30 -12.36
N GLN A 364 4.30 2.25 -13.12
CA GLN A 364 5.00 2.90 -14.23
C GLN A 364 6.15 3.79 -13.73
N ASN A 365 5.96 4.49 -12.61
CA ASN A 365 7.02 5.26 -11.94
C ASN A 365 8.16 4.34 -11.47
N LEU A 366 7.83 3.20 -10.85
CA LEU A 366 8.81 2.19 -10.42
C LEU A 366 9.55 1.56 -11.61
N LYS A 367 8.87 1.31 -12.73
CA LYS A 367 9.48 0.84 -13.98
C LYS A 367 10.45 1.89 -14.56
N SER A 368 10.11 3.18 -14.48
CA SER A 368 10.99 4.28 -14.87
C SER A 368 12.25 4.35 -14.00
N THR A 369 12.12 4.29 -12.67
CA THR A 369 13.29 4.34 -11.77
C THR A 369 14.15 3.07 -11.88
N TYR A 370 13.55 1.89 -12.08
CA TYR A 370 14.27 0.66 -12.39
C TYR A 370 15.11 0.79 -13.67
N ASN A 371 14.52 1.29 -14.76
CA ASN A 371 15.24 1.49 -16.03
C ASN A 371 16.39 2.51 -15.89
N GLN A 372 16.20 3.56 -15.09
CA GLN A 372 17.26 4.53 -14.77
C GLN A 372 18.41 3.87 -13.97
N LEU A 373 18.09 3.03 -12.99
CA LEU A 373 19.08 2.30 -12.19
C LEU A 373 19.84 1.27 -13.04
N LEU A 374 19.16 0.53 -13.90
CA LEU A 374 19.75 -0.39 -14.86
C LEU A 374 20.70 0.33 -15.84
N SER A 375 20.31 1.51 -16.33
CA SER A 375 21.19 2.35 -17.17
C SER A 375 22.45 2.80 -16.42
N ARG A 376 22.35 3.12 -15.12
CA ARG A 376 23.52 3.43 -14.27
C ARG A 376 24.40 2.20 -14.03
N TYR A 377 23.80 1.04 -13.78
CA TYR A 377 24.52 -0.23 -13.60
C TYR A 377 25.35 -0.56 -14.85
N ASN A 378 24.73 -0.58 -16.03
CA ASN A 378 25.40 -0.91 -17.29
C ASN A 378 26.57 0.06 -17.60
N LYS A 379 26.44 1.34 -17.25
CA LYS A 379 27.52 2.33 -17.37
C LYS A 379 28.67 2.05 -16.40
N SER A 380 28.36 1.68 -15.15
CA SER A 380 29.37 1.30 -14.16
C SER A 380 30.09 0.00 -14.53
N GLU A 381 29.38 -0.97 -15.11
CA GLU A 381 29.95 -2.22 -15.61
C GLU A 381 30.89 -1.98 -16.79
N ALA A 382 30.52 -1.11 -17.73
CA ALA A 382 31.38 -0.69 -18.84
C ALA A 382 32.66 0.00 -18.35
N MET A 383 32.54 0.94 -17.41
CA MET A 383 33.68 1.63 -16.78
C MET A 383 34.60 0.67 -16.01
N LEU A 384 34.04 -0.36 -15.35
CA LEU A 384 34.82 -1.38 -14.66
C LEU A 384 35.60 -2.25 -15.65
N LYS A 385 35.01 -2.60 -16.79
CA LYS A 385 35.70 -3.33 -17.88
C LYS A 385 36.81 -2.50 -18.52
N GLU A 386 36.59 -1.21 -18.72
CA GLU A 386 37.61 -0.26 -19.19
C GLU A 386 38.77 -0.14 -18.19
N LEU A 387 38.49 0.01 -16.90
CA LEU A 387 39.49 0.05 -15.84
C LEU A 387 40.29 -1.27 -15.73
N GLN A 388 39.63 -2.41 -15.92
CA GLN A 388 40.28 -3.72 -15.97
C GLN A 388 41.23 -3.83 -17.17
N ALA A 389 40.83 -3.35 -18.35
CA ALA A 389 41.69 -3.30 -19.53
C ALA A 389 42.90 -2.37 -19.32
N ALA A 390 42.70 -1.20 -18.71
CA ALA A 390 43.76 -0.28 -18.35
C ALA A 390 44.76 -0.90 -17.35
N HIS A 391 44.27 -1.63 -16.33
CA HIS A 391 45.13 -2.37 -15.39
C HIS A 391 45.98 -3.44 -16.09
N ILE A 392 45.39 -4.21 -17.01
CA ILE A 392 46.12 -5.22 -17.79
C ILE A 392 47.22 -4.55 -18.63
N SER A 393 46.90 -3.47 -19.34
CA SER A 393 47.87 -2.70 -20.13
C SER A 393 49.02 -2.14 -19.28
N LEU A 394 48.71 -1.55 -18.12
CA LEU A 394 49.71 -1.00 -17.20
C LEU A 394 50.60 -2.11 -16.61
N THR A 395 50.03 -3.29 -16.34
CA THR A 395 50.79 -4.46 -15.88
C THR A 395 51.78 -4.91 -16.95
N GLN A 396 51.35 -5.03 -18.21
CA GLN A 396 52.22 -5.39 -19.33
C GLN A 396 53.34 -4.35 -19.57
N GLN A 397 53.04 -3.05 -19.41
CA GLN A 397 54.03 -1.99 -19.46
C GLN A 397 55.06 -2.11 -18.32
N ALA A 398 54.61 -2.36 -17.09
CA ALA A 398 55.48 -2.55 -15.93
C ALA A 398 56.39 -3.78 -16.06
N GLU A 399 55.89 -4.89 -16.62
CA GLU A 399 56.72 -6.06 -16.95
C GLU A 399 57.75 -5.78 -18.04
N SER A 400 57.38 -4.99 -19.06
CA SER A 400 58.28 -4.61 -20.15
C SER A 400 59.41 -3.71 -19.65
N LEU A 401 59.10 -2.74 -18.78
CA LEU A 401 60.09 -1.91 -18.08
C LEU A 401 60.99 -2.72 -17.16
N ARG A 402 60.44 -3.74 -16.46
CA ARG A 402 61.23 -4.65 -15.61
C ARG A 402 62.28 -5.42 -16.43
N LYS A 403 61.85 -6.05 -17.53
CA LYS A 403 62.73 -6.75 -18.48
C LYS A 403 63.80 -5.83 -19.08
N SER A 404 63.44 -4.58 -19.40
CA SER A 404 64.40 -3.59 -19.88
C SER A 404 65.44 -3.21 -18.82
N ASN A 405 65.03 -3.05 -17.56
CA ASN A 405 65.96 -2.77 -16.45
C ASN A 405 66.85 -3.97 -16.12
N GLU A 406 66.35 -5.19 -16.22
CA GLU A 406 67.14 -6.43 -16.09
C GLU A 406 68.19 -6.53 -17.21
N GLY A 407 67.82 -6.24 -18.46
CA GLY A 407 68.76 -6.17 -19.58
C GLY A 407 69.83 -5.08 -19.42
N LEU A 408 69.47 -3.89 -18.95
CA LEU A 408 70.41 -2.80 -18.67
C LEU A 408 71.39 -3.14 -17.54
N LYS A 409 70.93 -3.84 -16.48
CA LYS A 409 71.82 -4.35 -15.41
C LYS A 409 72.84 -5.34 -15.95
N LEU A 410 72.41 -6.33 -16.74
CA LEU A 410 73.33 -7.31 -17.35
C LEU A 410 74.35 -6.64 -18.29
N GLN A 411 73.95 -5.57 -19.00
CA GLN A 411 74.86 -4.76 -19.80
C GLN A 411 75.85 -3.96 -18.93
N GLN A 412 75.39 -3.38 -17.82
CA GLN A 412 76.25 -2.68 -16.85
C GLN A 412 77.27 -3.63 -16.19
N GLU A 413 76.83 -4.82 -15.76
CA GLU A 413 77.68 -5.86 -15.17
C GLU A 413 78.76 -6.35 -16.14
N ARG A 414 78.39 -6.53 -17.43
CA ARG A 414 79.37 -6.81 -18.49
C ARG A 414 80.38 -5.68 -18.64
N LEU A 415 79.92 -4.43 -18.77
CA LEU A 415 80.80 -3.28 -18.96
C LEU A 415 81.76 -3.06 -17.77
N LEU A 416 81.29 -3.29 -16.54
CA LEU A 416 82.15 -3.27 -15.35
C LEU A 416 83.19 -4.39 -15.37
N SER A 417 82.81 -5.59 -15.82
CA SER A 417 83.74 -6.73 -15.96
C SER A 417 84.80 -6.48 -17.06
N GLU A 418 84.39 -5.88 -18.19
CA GLU A 418 85.30 -5.48 -19.28
C GLU A 418 86.23 -4.34 -18.85
N LEU A 419 85.74 -3.40 -18.03
CA LEU A 419 86.54 -2.30 -17.47
C LEU A 419 87.55 -2.82 -16.45
N GLN A 420 87.15 -3.70 -15.52
CA GLN A 420 88.08 -4.34 -14.59
C GLN A 420 89.18 -5.10 -15.35
N GLN A 421 88.82 -5.89 -16.37
CA GLN A 421 89.81 -6.56 -17.23
C GLN A 421 90.70 -5.63 -18.06
N LYS A 422 90.32 -4.35 -18.24
CA LYS A 422 91.17 -3.33 -18.86
C LYS A 422 92.11 -2.73 -17.83
N GLU A 423 91.62 -2.46 -16.63
CA GLU A 423 92.37 -1.88 -15.52
C GLU A 423 93.42 -2.84 -14.96
N GLU A 424 93.10 -4.14 -14.84
CA GLU A 424 94.07 -5.21 -14.56
C GLU A 424 95.19 -5.27 -15.62
N LYS A 425 94.85 -5.09 -16.91
CA LYS A 425 95.84 -5.07 -18.01
C LYS A 425 96.68 -3.79 -18.01
N ILE A 426 96.10 -2.64 -17.63
CA ILE A 426 96.84 -1.38 -17.46
C ILE A 426 97.83 -1.54 -16.32
N SER A 427 97.38 -1.98 -15.14
CA SER A 427 98.25 -2.21 -13.96
C SER A 427 99.37 -3.22 -14.25
N ALA A 428 99.09 -4.30 -14.99
CA ALA A 428 100.11 -5.25 -15.42
C ALA A 428 101.14 -4.64 -16.40
N MET A 429 100.73 -3.75 -17.30
CA MET A 429 101.65 -3.02 -18.17
C MET A 429 102.44 -1.94 -17.41
N GLU A 430 101.84 -1.26 -16.45
CA GLU A 430 102.51 -0.29 -15.57
C GLU A 430 103.58 -0.96 -14.71
N ALA A 431 103.28 -2.12 -14.11
CA ALA A 431 104.23 -2.93 -13.37
C ALA A 431 105.40 -3.39 -14.26
N ALA A 432 105.12 -3.84 -15.50
CA ALA A 432 106.16 -4.22 -16.46
C ALA A 432 106.99 -3.01 -16.92
N LEU A 433 106.39 -1.82 -17.09
CA LEU A 433 107.09 -0.58 -17.42
C LEU A 433 107.97 -0.09 -16.27
N GLN A 434 107.56 -0.31 -15.02
CA GLN A 434 108.38 -0.04 -13.83
C GLN A 434 109.56 -1.01 -13.75
N GLU A 435 109.33 -2.33 -13.90
CA GLU A 435 110.41 -3.33 -13.95
C GLU A 435 111.47 -3.01 -15.01
N LYS A 436 111.04 -2.49 -16.18
CA LYS A 436 111.99 -2.00 -17.21
C LYS A 436 112.66 -0.68 -16.87
N HIS A 437 112.01 0.24 -16.14
CA HIS A 437 112.70 1.43 -15.63
C HIS A 437 113.76 1.07 -14.59
N ASP A 438 113.44 0.18 -13.65
CA ASP A 438 114.37 -0.27 -12.60
C ASP A 438 115.57 -0.99 -13.24
N SER A 439 115.32 -1.92 -14.16
CA SER A 439 116.38 -2.60 -14.92
C SER A 439 117.22 -1.64 -15.79
N ILE A 440 116.63 -0.57 -16.34
CA ILE A 440 117.38 0.48 -17.04
C ILE A 440 118.23 1.31 -16.06
N ALA A 441 117.72 1.59 -14.86
CA ALA A 441 118.47 2.31 -13.82
C ALA A 441 119.67 1.50 -13.32
N ASP A 442 119.49 0.19 -13.08
CA ASP A 442 120.58 -0.73 -12.73
C ASP A 442 121.65 -0.78 -13.83
N LEU A 443 121.25 -0.89 -15.10
CA LEU A 443 122.17 -0.87 -16.23
C LEU A 443 122.90 0.49 -16.37
N GLN A 444 122.21 1.62 -16.11
CA GLN A 444 122.85 2.94 -16.08
C GLN A 444 123.79 3.16 -14.88
N ALA A 445 123.59 2.43 -13.78
CA ALA A 445 124.50 2.42 -12.64
C ALA A 445 125.74 1.57 -12.94
N GLU A 446 125.55 0.37 -13.50
CA GLU A 446 126.67 -0.51 -13.90
C GLU A 446 127.51 0.09 -15.03
N VAL A 447 126.89 0.76 -16.02
CA VAL A 447 127.64 1.52 -17.04
C VAL A 447 128.48 2.62 -16.39
N ARG A 448 127.92 3.43 -15.48
CA ARG A 448 128.70 4.44 -14.76
C ARG A 448 129.84 3.84 -13.92
N ARG A 449 129.59 2.71 -13.26
CA ARG A 449 130.62 1.97 -12.51
C ARG A 449 131.75 1.46 -13.42
N GLN A 450 131.44 1.09 -14.66
CA GLN A 450 132.44 0.72 -15.67
C GLN A 450 133.14 1.94 -16.30
N GLU A 451 132.46 3.07 -16.47
CA GLU A 451 133.07 4.36 -16.87
C GLU A 451 134.06 4.84 -15.80
N GLU A 452 133.69 4.78 -14.51
CA GLU A 452 134.56 5.07 -13.37
C GLU A 452 135.78 4.14 -13.34
N GLN A 453 135.60 2.81 -13.44
CA GLN A 453 136.72 1.87 -13.52
C GLN A 453 137.59 2.06 -14.78
N THR A 454 137.02 2.50 -15.90
CA THR A 454 137.78 2.84 -17.10
C THR A 454 138.61 4.10 -16.87
N GLY A 455 138.04 5.11 -16.21
CA GLY A 455 138.77 6.31 -15.75
C GLY A 455 139.93 5.97 -14.81
N GLU A 456 139.70 5.14 -13.79
CA GLU A 456 140.75 4.64 -12.89
C GLU A 456 141.85 3.90 -13.66
N MET A 457 141.49 3.05 -14.64
CA MET A 457 142.46 2.36 -15.48
C MET A 457 143.22 3.32 -16.41
N GLU A 458 142.57 4.34 -16.98
CA GLU A 458 143.23 5.38 -17.77
C GLU A 458 144.17 6.25 -16.94
N GLU A 459 143.81 6.62 -15.71
CA GLU A 459 144.69 7.31 -14.78
C GLU A 459 145.91 6.45 -14.41
N ASN A 460 145.71 5.16 -14.12
CA ASN A 460 146.79 4.21 -13.88
C ASN A 460 147.70 4.04 -15.11
N ILE A 461 147.13 3.93 -16.32
CA ILE A 461 147.88 3.90 -17.58
C ILE A 461 148.68 5.21 -17.77
N ASN A 462 148.12 6.36 -17.40
CA ASN A 462 148.78 7.66 -17.52
C ASN A 462 149.86 7.87 -16.44
N LEU A 463 149.71 7.28 -15.25
CA LEU A 463 150.76 7.17 -14.24
C LEU A 463 151.91 6.27 -14.72
N LEU A 464 151.60 5.08 -15.24
CA LEU A 464 152.59 4.16 -15.80
C LEU A 464 153.35 4.77 -17.00
N LYS A 465 152.67 5.52 -17.87
CA LYS A 465 153.33 6.32 -18.94
C LYS A 465 154.29 7.38 -18.38
N LYS A 466 153.93 8.06 -17.28
CA LYS A 466 154.81 9.04 -16.61
C LYS A 466 156.03 8.35 -15.93
N GLU A 467 155.83 7.21 -15.28
CA GLU A 467 156.91 6.39 -14.71
C GLU A 467 157.86 5.87 -15.81
N LEU A 468 157.31 5.41 -16.94
CA LEU A 468 158.09 4.97 -18.10
C LEU A 468 158.92 6.14 -18.70
N ALA A 469 158.35 7.34 -18.79
CA ALA A 469 159.06 8.53 -19.25
C ALA A 469 160.22 8.93 -18.30
N LYS A 470 160.02 8.87 -16.97
CA LYS A 470 161.09 9.09 -15.98
C LYS A 470 162.22 8.08 -16.12
N THR A 471 161.88 6.79 -16.18
CA THR A 471 162.87 5.71 -16.26
C THR A 471 163.63 5.71 -17.59
N GLU A 472 162.97 6.07 -18.69
CA GLU A 472 163.69 6.29 -19.95
C GLU A 472 164.59 7.53 -19.91
N GLN A 473 164.20 8.62 -19.26
CA GLN A 473 165.10 9.78 -19.11
C GLN A 473 166.35 9.40 -18.29
N ALA A 474 166.18 8.69 -17.17
CA ALA A 474 167.31 8.19 -16.38
C ALA A 474 168.24 7.26 -17.19
N ARG A 475 167.68 6.47 -18.11
CA ARG A 475 168.45 5.64 -19.07
C ARG A 475 169.27 6.50 -20.04
N LYS A 476 168.72 7.61 -20.55
CA LYS A 476 169.44 8.56 -21.44
C LYS A 476 170.60 9.23 -20.68
N ASP A 477 170.36 9.70 -19.46
CA ASP A 477 171.37 10.37 -18.64
C ASP A 477 172.52 9.43 -18.23
N ALA A 478 172.20 8.15 -17.95
CA ALA A 478 173.20 7.11 -17.71
C ALA A 478 174.04 6.81 -18.97
N SER A 479 173.41 6.77 -20.15
CA SER A 479 174.11 6.57 -21.43
C SER A 479 175.10 7.69 -21.73
N ILE A 480 174.74 8.95 -21.46
CA ILE A 480 175.63 10.10 -21.63
C ILE A 480 176.84 10.00 -20.68
N LYS A 481 176.63 9.57 -19.43
CA LYS A 481 177.73 9.31 -18.47
C LYS A 481 178.68 8.21 -18.93
N ALA A 482 178.18 7.12 -19.53
CA ALA A 482 179.02 6.05 -20.05
C ALA A 482 179.95 6.55 -21.17
N SER A 483 179.40 7.23 -22.18
CA SER A 483 180.19 7.78 -23.30
C SER A 483 181.24 8.81 -22.87
N SER A 484 180.97 9.57 -21.80
CA SER A 484 181.93 10.52 -21.22
C SER A 484 183.16 9.82 -20.61
N LEU A 485 182.98 8.63 -20.03
CA LEU A 485 184.06 7.86 -19.40
C LEU A 485 184.93 7.12 -20.42
N GLU A 486 184.36 6.61 -21.52
CA GLU A 486 185.14 6.03 -22.61
C GLU A 486 186.11 7.03 -23.25
N LEU A 487 185.66 8.26 -23.49
CA LEU A 487 186.51 9.35 -23.99
C LEU A 487 187.67 9.65 -23.03
N GLN A 488 187.40 9.63 -21.72
CA GLN A 488 188.40 9.91 -20.69
C GLN A 488 189.44 8.77 -20.58
N ARG A 489 189.04 7.51 -20.78
CA ARG A 489 189.95 6.36 -20.89
C ARG A 489 190.90 6.51 -22.09
N SER A 490 190.36 6.76 -23.28
CA SER A 490 191.15 6.84 -24.51
C SER A 490 192.25 7.92 -24.45
N GLN A 491 191.96 9.05 -23.80
CA GLN A 491 192.94 10.13 -23.58
C GLN A 491 194.10 9.76 -22.62
N LEU A 492 193.97 8.70 -21.82
CA LEU A 492 195.02 8.21 -20.93
C LEU A 492 195.91 7.17 -21.61
N GLU A 493 195.34 6.29 -22.44
CA GLU A 493 196.09 5.28 -23.21
C GLU A 493 197.13 5.95 -24.14
N VAL A 494 196.75 7.01 -24.85
CA VAL A 494 197.67 7.79 -25.72
C VAL A 494 198.81 8.46 -24.93
N LYS A 495 198.56 8.87 -23.67
CA LYS A 495 199.60 9.48 -22.82
C LYS A 495 200.61 8.44 -22.29
N LEU A 496 200.19 7.20 -22.11
CA LEU A 496 201.05 6.10 -21.70
C LEU A 496 202.05 5.74 -22.83
N GLN A 497 201.53 5.57 -24.04
CA GLN A 497 202.31 5.14 -25.21
C GLN A 497 203.45 6.13 -25.56
N ASN A 498 203.20 7.44 -25.46
CA ASN A 498 204.23 8.47 -25.64
C ASN A 498 205.39 8.37 -24.62
N LYS A 499 205.17 7.79 -23.43
CA LYS A 499 206.21 7.64 -22.40
C LYS A 499 207.06 6.37 -22.60
N GLU A 500 206.51 5.32 -23.19
CA GLU A 500 207.29 4.14 -23.59
C GLU A 500 208.27 4.46 -24.73
N GLU A 501 207.89 5.34 -25.66
CA GLU A 501 208.78 5.78 -26.74
C GLU A 501 210.02 6.55 -26.25
N GLU A 502 209.88 7.42 -25.25
CA GLU A 502 211.03 8.13 -24.65
C GLU A 502 211.98 7.14 -23.94
N LEU A 503 211.41 6.16 -23.23
CA LEU A 503 212.19 5.14 -22.52
C LEU A 503 213.01 4.27 -23.49
N ASN A 504 212.41 3.85 -24.60
CA ASN A 504 213.11 3.10 -25.65
C ASN A 504 214.27 3.90 -26.28
N LYS A 505 214.09 5.21 -26.51
CA LYS A 505 215.15 6.08 -27.05
C LYS A 505 216.36 6.18 -26.11
N HIS A 506 216.15 6.24 -24.79
CA HIS A 506 217.24 6.20 -23.82
C HIS A 506 217.92 4.82 -23.70
N THR A 507 217.16 3.73 -23.72
CA THR A 507 217.71 2.36 -23.76
C THR A 507 218.64 2.14 -24.96
N GLN A 508 218.27 2.65 -26.13
CA GLN A 508 219.06 2.54 -27.35
C GLN A 508 220.36 3.38 -27.32
N MET A 509 220.37 4.50 -26.59
CA MET A 509 221.55 5.33 -26.35
C MET A 509 222.59 4.62 -25.46
N ILE A 510 222.13 3.96 -24.40
CA ILE A 510 222.98 3.17 -23.47
C ILE A 510 223.69 2.01 -24.20
N ALA A 511 223.04 1.42 -25.21
CA ALA A 511 223.62 0.32 -25.99
C ALA A 511 224.82 0.73 -26.87
N MET A 512 224.87 1.97 -27.38
CA MET A 512 225.88 2.38 -28.38
C MET A 512 227.26 2.67 -27.77
N ILE A 513 227.33 3.40 -26.66
CA ILE A 513 228.62 3.75 -26.00
C ILE A 513 229.40 2.49 -25.61
N HIS A 514 228.68 1.39 -25.35
CA HIS A 514 229.20 0.24 -24.63
C HIS A 514 229.62 -0.94 -25.54
N SER A 515 229.94 -0.69 -26.83
CA SER A 515 229.96 -1.74 -27.86
C SER A 515 231.10 -1.77 -28.89
N LEU A 516 231.99 -0.75 -29.01
CA LEU A 516 232.99 -0.70 -30.11
C LEU A 516 234.43 -0.23 -29.77
N SER A 517 234.95 -0.49 -28.56
CA SER A 517 236.41 -0.59 -28.26
C SER A 517 236.63 -0.96 -26.78
N SER A 518 237.39 -2.00 -26.39
CA SER A 518 238.06 -3.04 -27.19
C SER A 518 237.07 -4.09 -27.75
N GLY A 519 237.57 -5.12 -28.45
CA GLY A 519 236.78 -5.95 -29.36
C GLY A 519 235.97 -7.12 -28.77
N LYS A 520 234.64 -6.95 -28.80
CA LYS A 520 233.59 -7.96 -29.12
C LYS A 520 233.02 -8.90 -28.02
N LEU A 521 231.69 -9.11 -28.16
CA LEU A 521 230.76 -10.10 -27.58
C LEU A 521 230.12 -9.84 -26.19
N LYS A 522 228.82 -10.15 -26.11
CA LYS A 522 227.83 -9.76 -25.08
C LYS A 522 226.51 -10.53 -25.30
N SER A 523 225.78 -10.94 -24.25
CA SER A 523 224.29 -10.97 -24.15
C SER A 523 223.82 -11.64 -22.83
N VAL A 524 222.80 -11.08 -22.15
CA VAL A 524 222.13 -11.62 -20.94
C VAL A 524 220.69 -11.05 -20.85
N ALA A 525 219.80 -11.73 -20.08
CA ALA A 525 218.54 -11.24 -19.49
C ALA A 525 217.24 -11.45 -20.33
N THR A 526 216.27 -12.28 -19.89
CA THR A 526 215.09 -12.08 -18.98
C THR A 526 213.86 -11.42 -19.63
N ALA A 527 212.60 -11.62 -19.22
CA ALA A 527 211.87 -12.69 -18.49
C ALA A 527 210.37 -12.27 -18.35
N ASN A 528 209.45 -13.20 -18.03
CA ASN A 528 208.11 -12.95 -17.44
C ASN A 528 207.06 -12.21 -18.34
N LEU A 529 205.74 -12.20 -18.07
CA LEU A 529 204.75 -13.18 -17.55
C LEU A 529 203.32 -12.60 -17.73
N SER A 530 202.28 -13.44 -17.52
CA SER A 530 200.85 -13.10 -17.27
C SER A 530 199.86 -13.19 -18.43
N LEU A 531 198.56 -13.23 -18.06
CA LEU A 531 197.37 -13.61 -18.84
C LEU A 531 197.10 -12.72 -20.07
#